data_AF-A0A7M7N301-F1
#
_entry.id   AF-A0A7M7N301-F1
#
_cell.length_a   1.000
_cell.length_b   1.000
_cell.length_c   1.000
_cell.angle_alpha   90.00
_cell.angle_beta   90.00
_cell.angle_gamma   90.00
#
_symmetry.space_group_name_H-M   'P 1'
#
loop_
_entity.id
_entity.type
_entity.pdbx_description
1 polymer ?
#
loop_
_entity_poly.entity_id
_entity_poly.type
_entity_poly.pdbx_seq_one_letter_code
_entity_poly.pdbx_strand_id
1 'polypeptide(L)'
;MRVGHYQYLKGSYWYPRTDEKTALAKEIVQTWPATKDATPGLQGHEHFYSEGNGSSFIQSRLKNIRSSQKVRKRGHDGSKRPSLPDDHEEHLQDGEEDEPELDGVVNQQTLEKVEWMKYTAPRQQTKAQLTEVFVDTHKYRQALITQQEMTITDIVNQFPRYRDMPQLVGTDVEAAVQGKESIYRQPFLLSLGEEMKPSQYFLVVDKIPIPAATTTVESFDMVFKSHFAFKVEYASPLMPFYTFMAAFVYAVLPPSQVAASIRSLAANIRNMGEI
;
A
#
# COMPACT_ATOMS: atom_id res chain seq x y z
N MET A 1 23.52 13.64 -6.43
CA MET A 1 23.91 12.54 -5.54
C MET A 1 22.88 11.44 -5.73
N ARG A 2 23.25 10.32 -6.40
CA ARG A 2 22.31 9.25 -6.77
C ARG A 2 22.16 8.31 -5.57
N VAL A 3 21.00 8.32 -4.91
CA VAL A 3 20.64 7.33 -3.90
C VAL A 3 19.67 6.36 -4.56
N GLY A 4 20.20 5.24 -5.04
CA GLY A 4 19.42 4.21 -5.70
C GLY A 4 20.38 3.26 -6.36
N HIS A 5 20.54 2.09 -5.76
CA HIS A 5 20.99 0.78 -6.27
C HIS A 5 21.61 0.02 -5.08
N TYR A 6 20.76 -0.65 -4.29
CA TYR A 6 21.21 -1.72 -3.41
C TYR A 6 21.43 -2.96 -4.27
N GLN A 7 22.58 -3.03 -4.93
CA GLN A 7 22.98 -4.16 -5.75
C GLN A 7 23.48 -5.27 -4.82
N TYR A 8 22.72 -6.36 -4.73
CA TYR A 8 23.11 -7.55 -3.97
C TYR A 8 24.29 -8.24 -4.66
N LEU A 9 25.50 -8.00 -4.16
CA LEU A 9 26.66 -8.83 -4.48
C LEU A 9 26.67 -10.05 -3.54
N LYS A 10 26.70 -11.23 -4.15
CA LYS A 10 26.78 -12.55 -3.48
C LYS A 10 27.81 -12.53 -2.34
N GLY A 11 27.39 -12.95 -1.14
CA GLY A 11 28.29 -13.62 -0.18
C GLY A 11 28.70 -12.89 1.10
N SER A 12 28.19 -11.70 1.43
CA SER A 12 28.43 -11.11 2.76
C SER A 12 27.21 -10.38 3.29
N TYR A 13 26.71 -10.82 4.44
CA TYR A 13 25.67 -10.14 5.22
C TYR A 13 26.19 -8.78 5.68
N TRP A 14 26.00 -7.76 4.86
CA TRP A 14 26.45 -6.41 5.19
C TRP A 14 25.43 -5.75 6.10
N TYR A 15 25.57 -6.00 7.40
CA TYR A 15 24.84 -5.26 8.41
C TYR A 15 25.54 -3.92 8.62
N PRO A 16 24.84 -2.77 8.45
CA PRO A 16 25.47 -1.47 8.58
C PRO A 16 26.15 -1.32 9.94
N ARG A 17 27.32 -0.70 9.95
CA ARG A 17 28.09 -0.40 11.16
C ARG A 17 27.43 0.75 11.93
N THR A 18 27.83 0.93 13.20
CA THR A 18 27.25 1.96 14.08
C THR A 18 27.46 3.38 13.53
N ASP A 19 28.65 3.65 12.99
CA ASP A 19 29.02 4.90 12.34
C ASP A 19 28.15 5.19 11.11
N GLU A 20 27.90 4.19 10.26
CA GLU A 20 27.03 4.33 9.08
C GLU A 20 25.58 4.63 9.44
N LYS A 21 25.06 4.00 10.49
CA LYS A 21 23.69 4.28 10.99
C LYS A 21 23.60 5.68 11.59
N THR A 22 24.66 6.12 12.26
CA THR A 22 24.75 7.46 12.84
C THR A 22 24.85 8.51 11.74
N ALA A 23 25.64 8.26 10.70
CA ALA A 23 25.75 9.12 9.53
C ALA A 23 24.39 9.25 8.82
N LEU A 24 23.69 8.13 8.62
CA LEU A 24 22.34 8.14 8.04
C LEU A 24 21.35 8.94 8.90
N ALA A 25 21.37 8.77 10.22
CA ALA A 25 20.51 9.53 11.14
C ALA A 25 20.77 11.04 11.04
N LYS A 26 22.03 11.46 10.92
CA LYS A 26 22.41 12.86 10.73
C LYS A 26 21.99 13.41 9.37
N GLU A 27 22.16 12.64 8.30
CA GLU A 27 21.74 13.02 6.95
C GLU A 27 20.23 13.18 6.83
N ILE A 28 19.43 12.34 7.51
CA ILE A 28 17.97 12.49 7.57
C ILE A 28 17.60 13.82 8.22
N VAL A 29 18.21 14.15 9.36
CA VAL A 29 17.96 15.43 10.05
C VAL A 29 18.42 16.62 9.21
N GLN A 30 19.54 16.49 8.50
CA GLN A 30 20.06 17.53 7.61
C GLN A 30 19.15 17.76 6.40
N THR A 31 18.60 16.69 5.82
CA THR A 31 17.72 16.74 4.64
C THR A 31 16.33 17.24 5.02
N TRP A 32 15.82 16.85 6.20
CA TRP A 32 14.52 17.26 6.71
C TRP A 32 14.65 17.86 8.13
N PRO A 33 14.98 19.16 8.24
CA PRO A 33 15.21 19.81 9.54
C PRO A 33 14.01 19.74 10.50
N ALA A 34 12.79 19.64 9.97
CA ALA A 34 11.57 19.47 10.76
C ALA A 34 11.52 18.15 11.56
N THR A 35 12.35 17.18 11.21
CA THR A 35 12.46 15.90 11.91
C THR A 35 13.45 15.93 13.07
N LYS A 36 14.17 17.04 13.27
CA LYS A 36 15.14 17.17 14.37
C LYS A 36 14.44 17.15 15.73
N ASP A 37 14.89 16.28 16.62
CA ASP A 37 14.45 16.31 18.02
C ASP A 37 15.03 17.55 18.72
N ALA A 38 14.16 18.34 19.37
CA ALA A 38 14.50 19.58 20.05
C ALA A 38 14.83 19.39 21.55
N THR A 39 14.93 18.14 22.01
CA THR A 39 15.26 17.82 23.41
C THR A 39 16.57 18.48 23.83
N PRO A 40 16.58 19.33 24.87
CA PRO A 40 17.79 20.03 25.32
C PRO A 40 18.92 19.06 25.68
N GLY A 41 20.12 19.31 25.16
CA GLY A 41 21.32 18.50 25.44
C GLY A 41 21.59 17.37 24.45
N LEU A 42 20.75 17.17 23.44
CA LEU A 42 20.94 16.19 22.36
C LEU A 42 21.24 16.87 21.02
N GLN A 43 21.81 16.12 20.08
CA GLN A 43 22.14 16.60 18.73
C GLN A 43 20.92 16.55 17.79
N GLY A 44 19.84 15.88 18.19
CA GLY A 44 18.54 15.84 17.53
C GLY A 44 18.35 14.68 16.55
N HIS A 45 19.34 13.79 16.40
CA HIS A 45 19.29 12.60 15.53
C HIS A 45 19.10 11.29 16.31
N GLU A 46 19.16 11.34 17.64
CA GLU A 46 19.23 10.20 18.53
C GLU A 46 17.95 9.33 18.51
N HIS A 47 16.80 9.91 18.16
CA HIS A 47 15.55 9.19 17.98
C HIS A 47 15.54 8.32 16.70
N PHE A 48 16.33 8.69 15.68
CA PHE A 48 16.58 7.85 14.50
C PHE A 48 17.61 6.75 14.81
N TYR A 49 18.72 7.12 15.45
CA TYR A 49 19.73 6.18 15.92
C TYR A 49 20.53 6.70 17.12
N SER A 50 20.58 5.91 18.19
CA SER A 50 21.47 6.11 19.33
C SER A 50 22.30 4.84 19.57
N GLU A 51 23.62 5.02 19.74
CA GLU A 51 24.54 3.93 20.03
C GLU A 51 24.20 3.29 21.39
N GLY A 52 23.96 1.98 21.39
CA GLY A 52 23.54 1.24 22.59
C GLY A 52 22.02 1.11 22.77
N ASN A 53 21.20 1.93 22.11
CA ASN A 53 19.75 1.77 22.15
C ASN A 53 19.26 0.82 21.04
N GLY A 54 19.03 -0.43 21.43
CA GLY A 54 18.54 -1.49 20.54
C GLY A 54 17.14 -1.28 19.96
N SER A 55 16.44 -0.22 20.36
CA SER A 55 15.07 0.13 19.93
C SER A 55 14.99 1.33 18.97
N SER A 56 16.10 2.01 18.68
CA SER A 56 16.13 3.18 17.78
C SER A 56 15.52 2.85 16.40
N PHE A 57 14.89 3.82 15.75
CA PHE A 57 14.11 3.59 14.53
C PHE A 57 14.87 2.81 13.45
N ILE A 58 16.09 3.24 13.10
CA ILE A 58 16.93 2.58 12.07
C ILE A 58 17.28 1.15 12.50
N GLN A 59 17.60 0.93 13.77
CA GLN A 59 17.94 -0.37 14.32
C GLN A 59 16.75 -1.34 14.29
N SER A 60 15.55 -0.86 14.66
CA SER A 60 14.30 -1.62 14.64
C SER A 60 13.88 -1.99 13.21
N ARG A 61 14.01 -1.06 12.26
CA ARG A 61 13.74 -1.33 10.83
C ARG A 61 14.68 -2.38 10.27
N LEU A 62 15.99 -2.28 10.54
CA LEU A 62 16.98 -3.27 10.10
C LEU A 62 16.73 -4.66 10.72
N LYS A 63 16.24 -4.74 11.97
CA LYS A 63 15.86 -6.01 12.61
C LYS A 63 14.65 -6.66 11.95
N ASN A 64 13.61 -5.88 11.63
CA ASN A 64 12.37 -6.37 11.00
C ASN A 64 12.60 -6.86 9.56
N ILE A 65 13.49 -6.21 8.82
CA ILE A 65 13.92 -6.67 7.49
C ILE A 65 14.57 -8.07 7.60
N ARG A 66 15.36 -8.31 8.66
CA ARG A 66 16.04 -9.60 8.89
C ARG A 66 15.12 -10.71 9.40
N SER A 67 14.14 -10.40 10.26
CA SER A 67 13.20 -11.42 10.77
C SER A 67 12.30 -11.95 9.66
N SER A 68 11.81 -11.06 8.79
CA SER A 68 11.00 -11.41 7.63
C SER A 68 11.74 -12.32 6.63
N GLN A 69 13.07 -12.20 6.56
CA GLN A 69 13.93 -13.10 5.76
C GLN A 69 14.20 -14.46 6.41
N LYS A 70 14.18 -14.58 7.74
CA LYS A 70 14.43 -15.87 8.44
C LYS A 70 13.23 -16.80 8.45
N VAL A 71 12.00 -16.27 8.42
CA VAL A 71 10.77 -17.07 8.35
C VAL A 71 10.71 -17.85 7.03
N ARG A 72 11.29 -17.33 5.94
CA ARG A 72 11.36 -18.00 4.63
C ARG A 72 12.39 -19.15 4.54
N LYS A 73 13.20 -19.41 5.58
CA LYS A 73 14.29 -20.43 5.55
C LYS A 73 14.19 -21.53 6.59
N ARG A 74 13.07 -21.66 7.32
CA ARG A 74 12.89 -22.69 8.35
C ARG A 74 11.69 -23.60 8.06
N GLY A 75 11.87 -24.47 7.08
CA GLY A 75 11.29 -25.82 7.02
C GLY A 75 12.37 -26.74 6.43
N HIS A 76 12.62 -27.98 6.83
CA HIS A 76 12.11 -28.88 7.87
C HIS A 76 13.17 -30.00 8.02
N ASP A 77 13.43 -30.52 9.23
CA ASP A 77 13.81 -31.94 9.41
C ASP A 77 13.47 -32.41 10.83
N GLY A 78 12.77 -33.55 10.94
CA GLY A 78 12.93 -34.45 12.10
C GLY A 78 11.78 -34.66 13.09
N SER A 79 10.67 -35.25 12.63
CA SER A 79 9.96 -36.37 13.31
C SER A 79 8.82 -36.16 14.36
N LYS A 80 7.73 -36.92 14.10
CA LYS A 80 6.66 -37.52 14.94
C LYS A 80 5.36 -36.71 15.27
N ARG A 81 4.29 -37.09 14.55
CA ARG A 81 2.84 -36.78 14.73
C ARG A 81 2.18 -37.54 15.92
N PRO A 82 0.98 -37.14 16.42
CA PRO A 82 -0.35 -37.61 15.91
C PRO A 82 -1.46 -36.50 15.91
N SER A 83 -2.61 -36.46 15.20
CA SER A 83 -3.25 -37.20 14.09
C SER A 83 -4.63 -36.54 13.71
N LEU A 84 -4.86 -36.27 12.41
CA LEU A 84 -6.13 -36.22 11.58
C LEU A 84 -7.29 -35.23 11.88
N PRO A 85 -8.24 -34.95 10.93
CA PRO A 85 -8.37 -35.31 9.49
C PRO A 85 -8.31 -34.08 8.54
N ASP A 86 -7.58 -34.13 7.42
CA ASP A 86 -8.00 -34.52 6.06
C ASP A 86 -9.06 -33.60 5.45
N ASP A 87 -8.61 -32.63 4.65
CA ASP A 87 -9.34 -31.97 3.56
C ASP A 87 -8.33 -31.23 2.65
N HIS A 88 -8.05 -31.86 1.51
CA HIS A 88 -7.60 -31.30 0.22
C HIS A 88 -6.62 -30.10 0.20
N GLU A 89 -5.30 -30.40 0.22
CA GLU A 89 -4.25 -29.50 -0.28
C GLU A 89 -4.30 -29.45 -1.82
N GLU A 90 -4.82 -28.36 -2.39
CA GLU A 90 -4.49 -27.97 -3.76
C GLU A 90 -3.14 -27.24 -3.78
N HIS A 91 -2.26 -27.77 -4.62
CA HIS A 91 -0.89 -27.35 -4.86
C HIS A 91 -0.89 -25.95 -5.52
N LEU A 92 -0.57 -24.90 -4.77
CA LEU A 92 -0.14 -23.63 -5.36
C LEU A 92 1.34 -23.75 -5.71
N GLN A 93 1.61 -24.15 -6.96
CA GLN A 93 2.89 -23.90 -7.59
C GLN A 93 3.12 -22.38 -7.61
N ASP A 94 4.20 -21.95 -6.97
CA ASP A 94 4.81 -20.65 -7.25
C ASP A 94 5.11 -20.62 -8.74
N GLY A 95 4.33 -19.82 -9.48
CA GLY A 95 4.66 -19.50 -10.86
C GLY A 95 5.97 -18.73 -10.88
N GLU A 96 7.02 -19.33 -11.42
CA GLU A 96 7.96 -18.57 -12.24
C GLU A 96 7.10 -17.77 -13.22
N GLU A 97 7.06 -16.44 -13.07
CA GLU A 97 6.51 -15.59 -14.11
C GLU A 97 7.51 -15.65 -15.27
N ASP A 98 7.35 -16.68 -16.10
CA ASP A 98 7.92 -16.75 -17.43
C ASP A 98 7.56 -15.44 -18.16
N GLU A 99 8.58 -14.78 -18.71
CA GLU A 99 8.39 -13.80 -19.79
C GLU A 99 7.36 -14.37 -20.77
N PRO A 100 6.18 -13.73 -20.96
CA PRO A 100 5.14 -14.35 -21.76
C PRO A 100 5.61 -14.39 -23.21
N GLU A 101 6.02 -15.58 -23.65
CA GLU A 101 6.16 -15.91 -25.05
C GLU A 101 4.83 -15.59 -25.74
N LEU A 102 4.91 -14.72 -26.77
CA LEU A 102 3.72 -14.22 -27.47
C LEU A 102 2.92 -15.35 -28.17
N ASP A 103 3.51 -16.53 -28.31
CA ASP A 103 2.92 -17.69 -28.98
C ASP A 103 1.85 -18.43 -28.14
N GLY A 104 1.78 -18.22 -26.83
CA GLY A 104 0.88 -18.99 -25.95
C GLY A 104 -0.49 -18.37 -25.63
N VAL A 105 -0.66 -17.04 -25.81
CA VAL A 105 -1.82 -16.29 -25.27
C VAL A 105 -2.60 -15.50 -26.33
N VAL A 106 -2.09 -15.39 -27.58
CA VAL A 106 -2.82 -14.70 -28.65
C VAL A 106 -3.82 -15.64 -29.30
N ASN A 107 -5.00 -15.75 -28.70
CA ASN A 107 -6.13 -16.34 -29.39
C ASN A 107 -6.74 -15.34 -30.39
N GLN A 108 -7.36 -15.85 -31.46
CA GLN A 108 -8.00 -15.03 -32.50
C GLN A 108 -9.00 -14.01 -31.92
N GLN A 109 -9.69 -14.37 -30.83
CA GLN A 109 -10.62 -13.49 -30.14
C GLN A 109 -9.96 -12.23 -29.56
N THR A 110 -8.72 -12.33 -29.07
CA THR A 110 -7.99 -11.18 -28.51
C THR A 110 -7.63 -10.18 -29.61
N LEU A 111 -7.26 -10.67 -30.79
CA LEU A 111 -6.98 -9.83 -31.96
C LEU A 111 -8.24 -9.10 -32.43
N GLU A 112 -9.36 -9.82 -32.56
CA GLU A 112 -10.66 -9.25 -32.94
C GLU A 112 -11.12 -8.18 -31.96
N LYS A 113 -10.96 -8.43 -30.64
CA LYS A 113 -11.26 -7.48 -29.57
C LYS A 113 -10.45 -6.19 -29.69
N VAL A 114 -9.13 -6.29 -29.92
CA VAL A 114 -8.25 -5.13 -30.11
C VAL A 114 -8.62 -4.36 -31.38
N GLU A 115 -8.87 -5.06 -32.48
CA GLU A 115 -9.25 -4.45 -33.75
C GLU A 115 -10.59 -3.73 -33.65
N TRP A 116 -11.60 -4.38 -33.06
CA TRP A 116 -12.90 -3.77 -32.79
C TRP A 116 -12.77 -2.49 -31.94
N MET A 117 -11.94 -2.52 -30.90
CA MET A 117 -11.72 -1.38 -30.01
C MET A 117 -11.04 -0.20 -30.71
N LYS A 118 -10.18 -0.47 -31.70
CA LYS A 118 -9.51 0.56 -32.51
C LYS A 118 -10.52 1.38 -33.32
N TYR A 119 -11.53 0.73 -33.90
CA TYR A 119 -12.50 1.35 -34.80
C TYR A 119 -13.83 1.74 -34.13
N THR A 120 -14.08 1.29 -32.89
CA THR A 120 -15.32 1.61 -32.17
C THR A 120 -15.22 2.96 -31.46
N ALA A 121 -16.17 3.85 -31.77
CA ALA A 121 -16.28 5.15 -31.12
C ALA A 121 -16.84 5.02 -29.68
N PRO A 122 -16.36 5.83 -28.72
CA PRO A 122 -16.75 5.75 -27.32
C PRO A 122 -18.07 6.49 -27.08
N ARG A 123 -19.18 5.90 -27.52
CA ARG A 123 -20.54 6.41 -27.33
C ARG A 123 -21.12 5.87 -26.01
N GLN A 124 -22.16 6.50 -25.49
CA GLN A 124 -22.79 6.06 -24.23
C GLN A 124 -23.20 4.58 -24.24
N GLN A 125 -23.65 4.06 -25.39
CA GLN A 125 -24.07 2.67 -25.59
C GLN A 125 -22.89 1.68 -25.65
N THR A 126 -21.76 2.09 -26.23
CA THR A 126 -20.58 1.22 -26.45
C THR A 126 -19.53 1.37 -25.36
N LYS A 127 -19.66 2.36 -24.47
CA LYS A 127 -18.68 2.70 -23.45
C LYS A 127 -18.37 1.54 -22.50
N ALA A 128 -19.39 0.82 -22.04
CA ALA A 128 -19.21 -0.31 -21.11
C ALA A 128 -18.45 -1.47 -21.76
N GLN A 129 -18.83 -1.83 -22.99
CA GLN A 129 -18.14 -2.88 -23.77
C GLN A 129 -16.69 -2.47 -24.09
N LEU A 130 -16.46 -1.22 -24.45
CA LEU A 130 -15.10 -0.70 -24.63
C LEU A 130 -14.26 -0.82 -23.36
N THR A 131 -14.83 -0.57 -22.19
CA THR A 131 -14.14 -0.76 -20.90
C THR A 131 -13.77 -2.23 -20.68
N GLU A 132 -14.72 -3.15 -20.84
CA GLU A 132 -14.50 -4.59 -20.67
C GLU A 132 -13.42 -5.12 -21.62
N VAL A 133 -13.54 -4.82 -22.91
CA VAL A 133 -12.57 -5.23 -23.94
C VAL A 133 -11.19 -4.60 -23.68
N PHE A 134 -11.13 -3.38 -23.13
CA PHE A 134 -9.87 -2.74 -22.76
C PHE A 134 -9.17 -3.48 -21.61
N VAL A 135 -9.90 -3.94 -20.60
CA VAL A 135 -9.36 -4.76 -19.51
C VAL A 135 -8.89 -6.12 -20.03
N ASP A 136 -9.75 -6.81 -20.80
CA ASP A 136 -9.46 -8.14 -21.35
C ASP A 136 -8.19 -8.19 -22.19
N THR A 137 -7.94 -7.14 -22.97
CA THR A 137 -6.80 -7.07 -23.90
C THR A 137 -5.55 -6.45 -23.27
N HIS A 138 -5.58 -6.12 -21.96
CA HIS A 138 -4.48 -5.41 -21.29
C HIS A 138 -3.13 -6.14 -21.42
N LYS A 139 -3.10 -7.44 -21.09
CA LYS A 139 -1.87 -8.25 -21.14
C LYS A 139 -1.27 -8.31 -22.54
N TYR A 140 -2.10 -8.53 -23.55
CA TYR A 140 -1.67 -8.53 -24.96
C TYR A 140 -1.07 -7.19 -25.37
N ARG A 141 -1.73 -6.08 -25.03
CA ARG A 141 -1.24 -4.74 -25.38
C ARG A 141 0.07 -4.43 -24.67
N GLN A 142 0.20 -4.75 -23.38
CA GLN A 142 1.47 -4.58 -22.64
C GLN A 142 2.60 -5.40 -23.26
N ALA A 143 2.37 -6.67 -23.57
CA ALA A 143 3.36 -7.54 -24.20
C ALA A 143 3.80 -6.99 -25.58
N LEU A 144 2.84 -6.56 -26.41
CA LEU A 144 3.14 -5.99 -27.73
C LEU A 144 3.97 -4.69 -27.62
N ILE A 145 3.60 -3.80 -26.68
CA ILE A 145 4.30 -2.54 -26.44
C ILE A 145 5.75 -2.80 -26.04
N THR A 146 5.96 -3.75 -25.13
CA THR A 146 7.30 -4.13 -24.65
C THR A 146 8.12 -4.80 -25.75
N GLN A 147 7.54 -5.78 -26.45
CA GLN A 147 8.26 -6.55 -27.49
C GLN A 147 8.60 -5.73 -28.72
N GLN A 148 7.76 -4.76 -29.09
CA GLN A 148 8.01 -3.88 -30.24
C GLN A 148 8.71 -2.58 -29.85
N GLU A 149 9.09 -2.41 -28.57
CA GLU A 149 9.70 -1.19 -28.02
C GLU A 149 8.98 0.09 -28.48
N MET A 150 7.65 0.08 -28.43
CA MET A 150 6.82 1.10 -29.05
C MET A 150 7.01 2.49 -28.41
N THR A 151 7.08 3.54 -29.22
CA THR A 151 7.05 4.91 -28.69
C THR A 151 5.64 5.30 -28.24
N ILE A 152 5.52 6.31 -27.38
CA ILE A 152 4.20 6.83 -26.95
C ILE A 152 3.31 7.19 -28.14
N THR A 153 3.90 7.73 -29.22
CA THR A 153 3.18 8.05 -30.45
C THR A 153 2.62 6.80 -31.11
N ASP A 154 3.41 5.74 -31.20
CA ASP A 154 2.99 4.47 -31.81
C ASP A 154 1.88 3.81 -30.98
N ILE A 155 2.02 3.82 -29.65
CA ILE A 155 1.03 3.29 -28.71
C ILE A 155 -0.31 4.00 -28.89
N VAL A 156 -0.32 5.33 -28.92
CA VAL A 156 -1.56 6.11 -29.05
C VAL A 156 -2.20 5.94 -30.42
N ASN A 157 -1.40 5.73 -31.48
CA ASN A 157 -1.92 5.47 -32.82
C ASN A 157 -2.50 4.05 -32.95
N GLN A 158 -1.84 3.05 -32.35
CA GLN A 158 -2.29 1.66 -32.41
C GLN A 158 -3.48 1.39 -31.46
N PHE A 159 -3.48 2.05 -30.31
CA PHE A 159 -4.47 1.90 -29.25
C PHE A 159 -5.10 3.26 -28.90
N PRO A 160 -5.95 3.82 -29.77
CA PRO A 160 -6.49 5.18 -29.64
C PRO A 160 -7.25 5.42 -28.33
N ARG A 161 -7.75 4.35 -27.69
CA ARG A 161 -8.43 4.41 -26.40
C ARG A 161 -7.59 4.99 -25.27
N TYR A 162 -6.26 4.90 -25.33
CA TYR A 162 -5.38 5.57 -24.34
C TYR A 162 -5.47 7.10 -24.41
N ARG A 163 -5.89 7.67 -25.54
CA ARG A 163 -6.02 9.12 -25.75
C ARG A 163 -7.41 9.65 -25.45
N ASP A 164 -8.45 8.95 -25.92
CA ASP A 164 -9.82 9.47 -25.92
C ASP A 164 -10.73 8.83 -24.86
N MET A 165 -10.21 7.89 -24.08
CA MET A 165 -10.88 7.32 -22.89
C MET A 165 -9.93 7.33 -21.68
N PRO A 166 -9.59 8.51 -21.13
CA PRO A 166 -8.68 8.62 -19.98
C PRO A 166 -9.13 7.83 -18.75
N GLN A 167 -10.44 7.57 -18.60
CA GLN A 167 -10.99 6.71 -17.55
C GLN A 167 -10.53 5.24 -17.63
N LEU A 168 -10.02 4.79 -18.78
CA LEU A 168 -9.47 3.44 -18.96
C LEU A 168 -7.99 3.35 -18.57
N VAL A 169 -7.33 4.50 -18.44
CA VAL A 169 -5.91 4.61 -18.05
C VAL A 169 -5.77 4.75 -16.52
N GLY A 170 -6.89 4.64 -15.79
CA GLY A 170 -6.95 4.82 -14.34
C GLY A 170 -6.70 3.54 -13.58
N THR A 171 -5.85 3.67 -12.54
CA THR A 171 -5.58 2.74 -11.44
C THR A 171 -6.75 1.80 -11.16
N ASP A 172 -6.58 0.52 -11.45
CA ASP A 172 -7.53 -0.53 -11.08
C ASP A 172 -7.63 -0.52 -9.54
N VAL A 173 -8.69 0.12 -9.04
CA VAL A 173 -8.95 0.31 -7.61
C VAL A 173 -9.12 -1.06 -6.97
N GLU A 174 -9.78 -1.96 -7.67
CA GLU A 174 -9.93 -3.36 -7.31
C GLU A 174 -8.56 -4.03 -7.25
N ALA A 175 -7.68 -3.90 -8.23
CA ALA A 175 -6.32 -4.46 -8.16
C ALA A 175 -5.48 -3.86 -7.01
N ALA A 176 -5.59 -2.55 -6.77
CA ALA A 176 -4.93 -1.86 -5.66
C ALA A 176 -5.41 -2.37 -4.29
N VAL A 177 -6.66 -2.84 -4.22
CA VAL A 177 -7.25 -3.44 -3.02
C VAL A 177 -6.90 -4.92 -2.90
N GLN A 178 -6.92 -5.69 -3.99
CA GLN A 178 -6.59 -7.12 -3.99
C GLN A 178 -5.11 -7.38 -3.68
N GLY A 179 -4.21 -6.48 -4.10
CA GLY A 179 -2.77 -6.58 -3.82
C GLY A 179 -2.33 -6.15 -2.42
N LYS A 180 -3.25 -5.63 -1.58
CA LYS A 180 -2.90 -5.25 -0.21
C LYS A 180 -2.80 -6.48 0.69
N GLU A 181 -1.65 -6.62 1.33
CA GLU A 181 -1.43 -7.64 2.37
C GLU A 181 -2.51 -7.56 3.47
N SER A 182 -2.84 -8.70 4.05
CA SER A 182 -3.84 -8.83 5.15
C SER A 182 -3.48 -8.02 6.41
N ILE A 183 -2.30 -7.42 6.45
CA ILE A 183 -1.85 -6.48 7.50
C ILE A 183 -2.74 -5.24 7.60
N TYR A 184 -3.41 -4.84 6.51
CA TYR A 184 -4.35 -3.72 6.54
C TYR A 184 -5.69 -4.22 7.08
N ARG A 185 -5.90 -4.05 8.39
CA ARG A 185 -7.18 -4.39 9.02
C ARG A 185 -8.27 -3.52 8.41
N GLN A 186 -9.29 -4.18 7.86
CA GLN A 186 -10.46 -3.54 7.26
C GLN A 186 -11.53 -3.25 8.33
N PRO A 187 -12.37 -2.22 8.15
CA PRO A 187 -12.41 -1.32 6.99
C PRO A 187 -11.28 -0.28 6.97
N PHE A 188 -10.85 0.16 5.78
CA PHE A 188 -9.89 1.26 5.65
C PHE A 188 -10.25 2.23 4.51
N LEU A 189 -9.66 3.42 4.55
CA LEU A 189 -9.81 4.42 3.49
C LEU A 189 -8.75 4.23 2.40
N LEU A 190 -9.19 4.18 1.15
CA LEU A 190 -8.34 4.33 -0.02
C LEU A 190 -8.62 5.70 -0.64
N SER A 191 -7.59 6.52 -0.77
CA SER A 191 -7.68 7.82 -1.44
C SER A 191 -6.90 7.82 -2.75
N LEU A 192 -7.48 8.38 -3.80
CA LEU A 192 -6.81 8.65 -5.06
C LEU A 192 -6.57 10.15 -5.22
N GLY A 193 -5.52 10.51 -5.95
CA GLY A 193 -5.10 11.90 -6.18
C GLY A 193 -3.72 12.19 -5.62
N GLU A 194 -3.40 13.48 -5.47
CA GLU A 194 -2.13 13.92 -4.88
C GLU A 194 -2.13 13.65 -3.37
N GLU A 195 -0.97 13.30 -2.81
CA GLU A 195 -0.83 12.94 -1.39
C GLU A 195 -1.38 14.00 -0.43
N MET A 196 -1.12 15.28 -0.73
CA MET A 196 -1.59 16.41 0.08
C MET A 196 -2.95 16.96 -0.37
N LYS A 197 -3.49 16.46 -1.49
CA LYS A 197 -4.76 16.92 -2.06
C LYS A 197 -5.52 15.75 -2.71
N PRO A 198 -5.98 14.77 -1.90
CA PRO A 198 -6.71 13.64 -2.44
C PRO A 198 -8.06 14.10 -3.01
N SER A 199 -8.42 13.54 -4.16
CA SER A 199 -9.57 13.96 -4.97
C SER A 199 -10.69 12.92 -5.01
N GLN A 200 -10.41 11.66 -4.70
CA GLN A 200 -11.40 10.59 -4.64
C GLN A 200 -11.12 9.66 -3.46
N TYR A 201 -12.18 9.07 -2.92
CA TYR A 201 -12.12 8.25 -1.73
C TYR A 201 -12.99 7.02 -1.88
N PHE A 202 -12.49 5.89 -1.37
CA PHE A 202 -13.18 4.61 -1.33
C PHE A 202 -13.06 4.01 0.06
N LEU A 203 -14.18 3.60 0.63
CA LEU A 203 -14.23 2.76 1.82
C LEU A 203 -14.00 1.32 1.37
N VAL A 204 -12.93 0.69 1.84
CA VAL A 204 -12.64 -0.70 1.49
C VAL A 204 -13.12 -1.61 2.60
N VAL A 205 -14.06 -2.50 2.27
CA VAL A 205 -14.64 -3.52 3.15
C VAL A 205 -14.62 -4.86 2.42
N ASP A 206 -14.08 -5.90 3.06
CA ASP A 206 -13.89 -7.23 2.46
C ASP A 206 -13.24 -7.23 1.06
N LYS A 207 -12.22 -6.37 0.89
CA LYS A 207 -11.55 -6.13 -0.41
C LYS A 207 -12.45 -5.58 -1.51
N ILE A 208 -13.63 -5.08 -1.16
CA ILE A 208 -14.54 -4.41 -2.06
C ILE A 208 -14.40 -2.90 -1.83
N PRO A 209 -13.94 -2.13 -2.82
CA PRO A 209 -13.95 -0.67 -2.75
C PRO A 209 -15.38 -0.14 -2.94
N ILE A 210 -15.87 0.59 -1.95
CA ILE A 210 -17.17 1.26 -1.99
C ILE A 210 -16.89 2.77 -2.12
N PRO A 211 -17.46 3.48 -3.11
CA PRO A 211 -17.32 4.92 -3.21
C PRO A 211 -17.66 5.62 -1.89
N ALA A 212 -16.73 6.44 -1.38
CA ALA A 212 -16.91 7.22 -0.17
C ALA A 212 -17.34 8.66 -0.49
N ALA A 213 -17.37 9.51 0.53
CA ALA A 213 -17.71 10.92 0.38
C ALA A 213 -16.67 11.70 -0.45
N THR A 214 -16.98 12.94 -0.77
CA THR A 214 -16.13 13.79 -1.62
C THR A 214 -15.04 14.51 -0.84
N THR A 215 -15.18 14.63 0.48
CA THR A 215 -14.21 15.29 1.36
C THR A 215 -13.46 14.28 2.23
N THR A 216 -12.23 14.63 2.65
CA THR A 216 -11.43 13.79 3.54
C THR A 216 -12.14 13.52 4.87
N VAL A 217 -12.77 14.54 5.44
CA VAL A 217 -13.42 14.46 6.76
C VAL A 217 -14.63 13.55 6.73
N GLU A 218 -15.51 13.71 5.74
CA GLU A 218 -16.70 12.86 5.60
C GLU A 218 -16.31 11.41 5.25
N SER A 219 -15.26 11.24 4.44
CA SER A 219 -14.76 9.91 4.10
C SER A 219 -14.15 9.20 5.30
N PHE A 220 -13.44 9.94 6.15
CA PHE A 220 -12.95 9.41 7.43
C PHE A 220 -14.11 9.05 8.38
N ASP A 221 -15.14 9.89 8.46
CA ASP A 221 -16.34 9.61 9.27
C ASP A 221 -17.02 8.30 8.85
N MET A 222 -17.11 8.01 7.55
CA MET A 222 -17.60 6.72 7.04
C MET A 222 -16.74 5.53 7.51
N VAL A 223 -15.41 5.65 7.46
CA VAL A 223 -14.48 4.60 7.92
C VAL A 223 -14.58 4.40 9.44
N PHE A 224 -14.70 5.48 10.20
CA PHE A 224 -14.89 5.39 11.64
C PHE A 224 -16.20 4.66 11.96
N LYS A 225 -17.33 5.12 11.41
CA LYS A 225 -18.65 4.52 11.64
C LYS A 225 -18.75 3.07 11.22
N SER A 226 -18.09 2.68 10.13
CA SER A 226 -18.08 1.29 9.67
C SER A 226 -17.37 0.34 10.65
N HIS A 227 -16.32 0.76 11.36
CA HIS A 227 -15.73 -0.05 12.44
C HIS A 227 -16.76 -0.36 13.55
N PHE A 228 -17.59 0.61 13.92
CA PHE A 228 -18.68 0.40 14.88
C PHE A 228 -19.80 -0.48 14.31
N ALA A 229 -20.26 -0.18 13.11
CA ALA A 229 -21.37 -0.90 12.47
C ALA A 229 -21.05 -2.38 12.26
N PHE A 230 -19.83 -2.68 11.81
CA PHE A 230 -19.38 -4.06 11.56
C PHE A 230 -18.71 -4.71 12.77
N LYS A 231 -18.60 -3.99 13.90
CA LYS A 231 -17.97 -4.46 15.14
C LYS A 231 -16.56 -5.04 14.89
N VAL A 232 -15.76 -4.31 14.11
CA VAL A 232 -14.39 -4.72 13.78
C VAL A 232 -13.41 -3.96 14.66
N GLU A 233 -12.40 -4.67 15.15
CA GLU A 233 -11.33 -4.04 15.89
C GLU A 233 -10.51 -3.10 14.99
N TYR A 234 -9.87 -2.10 15.57
CA TYR A 234 -8.96 -1.24 14.83
C TYR A 234 -7.61 -1.94 14.59
N ALA A 235 -6.86 -1.47 13.60
CA ALA A 235 -5.46 -1.87 13.44
C ALA A 235 -4.66 -1.45 14.69
N SER A 236 -3.86 -2.36 15.26
CA SER A 236 -3.11 -2.11 16.50
C SER A 236 -2.30 -0.79 16.48
N PRO A 237 -1.59 -0.42 15.39
CA PRO A 237 -0.86 0.85 15.34
C PRO A 237 -1.76 2.10 15.40
N LEU A 238 -3.00 1.99 14.93
CA LEU A 238 -3.97 3.09 14.88
C LEU A 238 -4.88 3.12 16.11
N MET A 239 -4.76 2.13 16.99
CA MET A 239 -5.61 2.01 18.17
C MET A 239 -5.61 3.28 19.04
N PRO A 240 -4.47 3.93 19.35
CA PRO A 240 -4.50 5.18 20.12
C PRO A 240 -5.29 6.31 19.44
N PHE A 241 -5.15 6.43 18.12
CA PHE A 241 -5.85 7.44 17.32
C PHE A 241 -7.36 7.21 17.28
N TYR A 242 -7.79 5.97 17.01
CA TYR A 242 -9.21 5.64 16.99
C TYR A 242 -9.86 5.76 18.37
N THR A 243 -9.17 5.37 19.45
CA THR A 243 -9.66 5.58 20.82
C THR A 243 -9.82 7.06 21.13
N PHE A 244 -8.88 7.90 20.69
CA PHE A 244 -9.00 9.35 20.84
C PHE A 244 -10.26 9.87 20.13
N MET A 245 -10.45 9.51 18.87
CA MET A 245 -11.62 9.92 18.08
C MET A 245 -12.92 9.44 18.73
N ALA A 246 -12.96 8.19 19.18
CA ALA A 246 -14.13 7.61 19.83
C ALA A 246 -14.51 8.33 21.13
N ALA A 247 -13.55 8.76 21.93
CA ALA A 247 -13.84 9.38 23.22
C ALA A 247 -14.05 10.88 23.16
N PHE A 248 -13.28 11.60 22.34
CA PHE A 248 -13.21 13.06 22.39
C PHE A 248 -13.83 13.76 21.19
N VAL A 249 -14.08 13.04 20.08
CA VAL A 249 -14.75 13.61 18.90
C VAL A 249 -16.16 13.06 18.76
N TYR A 250 -16.31 11.73 18.76
CA TYR A 250 -17.61 11.08 18.57
C TYR A 250 -18.37 10.78 19.87
N ALA A 251 -17.69 10.88 21.02
CA ALA A 251 -18.28 10.63 22.35
C ALA A 251 -18.97 9.25 22.50
N VAL A 252 -18.51 8.24 21.76
CA VAL A 252 -19.01 6.85 21.83
C VAL A 252 -18.24 5.98 22.83
N LEU A 253 -17.16 6.51 23.40
CA LEU A 253 -16.38 5.87 24.45
C LEU A 253 -16.20 6.83 25.63
N PRO A 254 -16.46 6.44 26.88
CA PRO A 254 -16.26 7.32 28.02
C PRO A 254 -14.76 7.67 28.21
N PRO A 255 -14.39 8.96 28.42
CA PRO A 255 -12.99 9.35 28.62
C PRO A 255 -12.28 8.64 29.78
N SER A 256 -13.03 8.20 30.81
CA SER A 256 -12.49 7.44 31.93
C SER A 256 -11.89 6.09 31.52
N GLN A 257 -12.36 5.50 30.42
CA GLN A 257 -11.92 4.20 29.90
C GLN A 257 -10.69 4.31 28.98
N VAL A 258 -10.26 5.53 28.68
CA VAL A 258 -9.13 5.81 27.77
C VAL A 258 -7.81 5.88 28.56
N ALA A 259 -6.68 5.56 27.93
CA ALA A 259 -5.36 5.69 28.57
C ALA A 259 -5.05 7.15 29.00
N ALA A 260 -4.32 7.32 30.11
CA ALA A 260 -3.99 8.64 30.66
C ALA A 260 -3.23 9.54 29.66
N SER A 261 -2.34 8.95 28.85
CA SER A 261 -1.59 9.66 27.80
C SER A 261 -2.51 10.28 26.74
N ILE A 262 -3.55 9.55 26.31
CA ILE A 262 -4.51 10.05 25.33
C ILE A 262 -5.41 11.13 25.95
N ARG A 263 -5.82 10.97 27.22
CA ARG A 263 -6.55 12.02 27.95
C ARG A 263 -5.72 13.31 28.06
N SER A 264 -4.43 13.19 28.36
CA SER A 264 -3.51 14.32 28.42
C SER A 264 -3.37 15.02 27.07
N LEU A 265 -3.27 14.25 25.98
CA LEU A 265 -3.25 14.79 24.61
C LEU A 265 -4.52 15.58 24.30
N ALA A 266 -5.69 15.05 24.65
CA ALA A 266 -6.97 15.74 24.45
C ALA A 266 -7.05 17.07 25.22
N ALA A 267 -6.58 17.10 26.46
CA ALA A 267 -6.50 18.33 27.24
C ALA A 267 -5.57 19.37 26.58
N ASN A 268 -4.41 18.95 26.11
CA ASN A 268 -3.46 19.84 25.44
C ASN A 268 -4.02 20.43 24.14
N ILE A 269 -4.69 19.62 23.32
CA ILE A 269 -5.32 20.08 22.07
C ILE A 269 -6.43 21.09 22.37
N ARG A 270 -7.27 20.83 23.38
CA ARG A 270 -8.34 21.75 23.79
C ARG A 270 -7.78 23.10 24.23
N ASN A 271 -6.70 23.09 25.02
CA ASN A 271 -6.06 24.32 25.50
C ASN A 271 -5.40 25.13 24.39
N MET A 272 -5.03 24.51 23.26
CA MET A 272 -4.49 25.21 22.08
C MET A 272 -5.57 25.94 21.26
N GLY A 273 -6.85 25.61 21.43
CA GLY A 273 -7.97 26.27 20.74
C GLY A 273 -8.56 27.48 21.49
N GLU A 274 -8.07 27.80 22.69
CA GLU A 274 -8.53 28.91 23.53
C GLU A 274 -7.57 30.13 23.50
N ILE A 275 -6.73 30.26 22.46
CA ILE A 275 -5.87 31.43 22.19
C ILE A 275 -6.39 32.20 20.97
#